data_AF-A0A6B0YXS0-F1
#
_entry.id   AF-A0A6B0YXS0-F1
#
_cell.length_a   1.000
_cell.length_b   1.000
_cell.length_c   1.000
_cell.angle_alpha   90.00
_cell.angle_beta   90.00
_cell.angle_gamma   90.00
#
_symmetry.space_group_name_H-M   'P 1'
#
loop_
_entity.id
_entity.type
_entity.pdbx_description
1 polymer ?
#
loop_
_entity_poly.entity_id
_entity_poly.type
_entity_poly.pdbx_seq_one_letter_code
_entity_poly.pdbx_strand_id
1 'polypeptide(L)'
;MPKTLCKSVKLDGSPCLGHGLPQFDGLCIGHAPRDRVLEWRKRGGRNSSTAARSRKSIPEPYESVIQELRQGLSEVREGKITPAQFNAMCNGVRALAQIHRLAVEETELIHSEETEVAAMTIAGAHGDLVILKAAARISAEIDRYRAESLIQQGLAVPEPGTTLSSDAPPALVLTDAGRRRFGLQKLTSYTQDDFDQIEALFDRPQINLEKWTAADQLLSAMHTGIEEAIADLERGPAPVRDPLTGEVLTEPPAGVKVGPVNNDDEINTKAALEILKKQRRKAQLFTRILEFRYRNELSVLRPPSVIMEESEK
;
A
#
# COMPACT_ATOMS: atom_id res chain seq x y z
N MET A 1 -11.64 42.94 -1.27
CA MET A 1 -11.13 43.12 0.11
C MET A 1 -9.76 42.45 0.21
N PRO A 2 -8.72 43.13 0.72
CA PRO A 2 -7.40 42.53 0.87
C PRO A 2 -7.47 41.31 1.78
N LYS A 3 -6.93 40.17 1.33
CA LYS A 3 -6.91 38.93 2.11
C LYS A 3 -5.78 39.01 3.13
N THR A 4 -6.13 39.24 4.39
CA THR A 4 -5.17 39.13 5.50
C THR A 4 -4.85 37.68 5.79
N LEU A 5 -3.58 37.34 6.00
CA LEU A 5 -3.17 36.01 6.45
C LEU A 5 -3.57 35.79 7.91
N CYS A 6 -3.72 34.51 8.27
CA CYS A 6 -4.04 34.10 9.63
C CYS A 6 -2.90 34.47 10.59
N LYS A 7 -3.22 35.12 11.70
CA LYS A 7 -2.24 35.53 12.73
C LYS A 7 -1.64 34.37 13.55
N SER A 8 -2.26 33.18 13.53
CA SER A 8 -1.81 32.03 14.33
C SER A 8 -0.65 31.27 13.69
N VAL A 9 0.07 30.52 14.52
CA VAL A 9 1.01 29.47 14.12
C VAL A 9 0.33 28.10 14.19
N LYS A 10 0.81 27.15 13.39
CA LYS A 10 0.41 25.73 13.47
C LYS A 10 1.13 25.06 14.65
N LEU A 11 0.75 23.81 14.94
CA LEU A 11 1.41 22.96 15.95
C LEU A 11 2.91 22.74 15.70
N ASP A 12 3.35 22.78 14.43
CA ASP A 12 4.75 22.65 14.02
C ASP A 12 5.56 23.95 14.16
N GLY A 13 4.95 25.04 14.66
CA GLY A 13 5.57 26.36 14.80
C GLY A 13 5.60 27.21 13.53
N SER A 14 5.20 26.67 12.37
CA SER A 14 5.14 27.43 11.11
C SER A 14 3.93 28.38 11.08
N PRO A 15 4.01 29.53 10.38
CA PRO A 15 2.88 30.45 10.24
C PRO A 15 1.71 29.80 9.49
N CYS A 16 0.49 30.08 9.94
CA CYS A 16 -0.71 29.59 9.26
C CYS A 16 -0.93 30.32 7.94
N LEU A 17 -0.89 29.59 6.82
CA LEU A 17 -1.18 30.12 5.48
C LEU A 17 -2.67 30.32 5.20
N GLY A 18 -3.54 30.06 6.19
CA GLY A 18 -4.98 30.25 6.07
C GLY A 18 -5.34 31.73 5.94
N HIS A 19 -6.52 32.01 5.37
CA HIS A 19 -7.05 33.37 5.33
C HIS A 19 -7.62 33.76 6.70
N GLY A 20 -7.07 34.85 7.26
CA GLY A 20 -7.55 35.46 8.49
C GLY A 20 -8.87 36.20 8.24
N LEU A 21 -9.87 35.92 9.06
CA LEU A 21 -11.20 36.52 8.94
C LEU A 21 -11.33 37.68 9.94
N PRO A 22 -11.84 38.86 9.53
CA PRO A 22 -12.03 40.00 10.43
C PRO A 22 -12.89 39.66 11.66
N GLN A 23 -13.92 38.82 11.48
CA GLN A 23 -14.79 38.37 12.57
C GLN A 23 -14.11 37.48 13.62
N PHE A 24 -12.89 37.01 13.35
CA PHE A 24 -12.08 36.22 14.27
C PHE A 24 -10.74 36.91 14.56
N ASP A 25 -10.71 38.25 14.51
CA ASP A 25 -9.51 39.07 14.74
C ASP A 25 -8.30 38.66 13.87
N GLY A 26 -8.56 38.30 12.61
CA GLY A 26 -7.52 37.86 11.68
C GLY A 26 -7.07 36.41 11.89
N LEU A 27 -7.79 35.60 12.66
CA LEU A 27 -7.60 34.14 12.70
C LEU A 27 -8.41 33.45 11.59
N CYS A 28 -7.89 32.33 11.09
CA CYS A 28 -8.65 31.47 10.18
C CYS A 28 -9.67 30.62 10.95
N ILE A 29 -10.58 29.97 10.24
CA ILE A 29 -11.64 29.15 10.85
C ILE A 29 -11.10 27.96 11.67
N GLY A 30 -9.87 27.51 11.39
CA GLY A 30 -9.21 26.43 12.13
C GLY A 30 -8.57 26.89 13.45
N HIS A 31 -8.22 28.18 13.55
CA HIS A 31 -7.60 28.77 14.74
C HIS A 31 -8.55 29.69 15.53
N ALA A 32 -9.75 29.93 15.02
CA ALA A 32 -10.76 30.71 15.73
C ALA A 32 -11.22 29.99 17.02
N PRO A 33 -11.66 30.75 18.04
CA PRO A 33 -12.17 30.18 19.29
C PRO A 33 -13.27 29.13 19.05
N ARG A 34 -13.18 28.00 19.78
CA ARG A 34 -13.97 26.79 19.52
C ARG A 34 -15.49 27.05 19.61
N ASP A 35 -15.91 27.89 20.54
CA ASP A 35 -17.29 28.35 20.71
C ASP A 35 -17.82 29.09 19.48
N ARG A 36 -17.02 30.01 18.92
CA ARG A 36 -17.34 30.76 17.71
C ARG A 36 -17.36 29.86 16.47
N VAL A 37 -16.42 28.93 16.36
CA VAL A 37 -16.39 27.94 15.26
C VAL A 37 -17.63 27.05 15.30
N LEU A 38 -18.07 26.61 16.48
CA LEU A 38 -19.28 25.81 16.64
C LEU A 38 -20.53 26.60 16.25
N GLU A 39 -20.64 27.86 16.64
CA GLU A 39 -21.73 28.74 16.23
C GLU A 39 -21.74 28.96 14.71
N TRP A 40 -20.57 29.17 14.11
CA TRP A 40 -20.41 29.35 12.66
C TRP A 40 -20.72 28.07 11.88
N ARG A 41 -20.29 26.89 12.37
CA ARG A 41 -20.67 25.59 11.80
C ARG A 41 -22.16 25.33 11.90
N LYS A 42 -22.80 25.72 13.02
CA LYS A 42 -24.27 25.65 13.18
C LYS A 42 -25.00 26.57 12.20
N ARG A 43 -24.47 27.77 11.92
CA ARG A 43 -25.03 28.71 10.93
C ARG A 43 -24.78 28.24 9.47
N GLY A 44 -23.57 27.81 9.15
CA GLY A 44 -23.20 27.33 7.81
C GLY A 44 -23.87 26.01 7.43
N GLY A 45 -24.04 25.08 8.38
CA GLY A 45 -24.69 23.79 8.16
C GLY A 45 -26.18 23.89 7.85
N ARG A 46 -26.84 25.00 8.21
CA ARG A 46 -28.28 25.21 7.96
C ARG A 46 -28.59 25.48 6.47
N ASN A 47 -27.67 26.14 5.76
CA ASN A 47 -27.78 26.42 4.32
C ASN A 47 -27.00 25.45 3.42
N SER A 48 -26.06 24.67 3.97
CA SER A 48 -25.30 23.64 3.25
C SER A 48 -25.75 22.20 3.57
N SER A 49 -26.92 22.05 4.21
CA SER A 49 -27.48 20.74 4.56
C SER A 49 -27.65 19.88 3.31
N THR A 50 -27.55 18.57 3.46
CA THR A 50 -27.79 17.59 2.40
C THR A 50 -29.13 17.84 1.68
N ALA A 51 -30.11 18.43 2.37
CA ALA A 51 -31.39 18.85 1.79
C ALA A 51 -31.31 20.10 0.87
N ALA A 52 -30.44 21.06 1.17
CA ALA A 52 -30.18 22.20 0.26
C ALA A 52 -29.34 21.76 -0.94
N ARG A 53 -28.41 20.83 -0.74
CA ARG A 53 -27.67 20.16 -1.83
C ARG A 53 -28.58 19.26 -2.68
N SER A 54 -29.55 18.57 -2.08
CA SER A 54 -30.52 17.76 -2.83
C SER A 54 -31.52 18.61 -3.60
N ARG A 55 -31.88 19.81 -3.10
CA ARG A 55 -32.65 20.79 -3.89
C ARG A 55 -31.86 21.31 -5.10
N LYS A 56 -30.54 21.44 -4.99
CA LYS A 56 -29.65 21.69 -6.13
C LYS A 56 -29.42 20.46 -7.02
N SER A 57 -29.69 19.24 -6.55
CA SER A 57 -29.46 18.01 -7.31
C SER A 57 -30.65 17.59 -8.15
N ILE A 58 -31.79 18.24 -8.02
CA ILE A 58 -32.93 18.06 -8.90
C ILE A 58 -32.82 19.17 -9.94
N PRO A 59 -32.47 18.85 -11.20
CA PRO A 59 -32.44 19.85 -12.25
C PRO A 59 -33.79 20.57 -12.32
N GLU A 60 -33.76 21.89 -12.50
CA GLU A 60 -34.95 22.77 -12.56
C GLU A 60 -36.10 22.20 -13.43
N PRO A 61 -35.86 21.52 -14.58
CA PRO A 61 -36.92 20.90 -15.38
C PRO A 61 -37.75 19.82 -14.66
N TYR A 62 -37.23 19.19 -13.61
CA TYR A 62 -37.91 18.11 -12.91
C TYR A 62 -38.76 18.57 -11.72
N GLU A 63 -38.65 19.82 -11.29
CA GLU A 63 -39.38 20.31 -10.12
C GLU A 63 -40.90 20.34 -10.38
N SER A 64 -41.32 20.77 -11.58
CA SER A 64 -42.72 20.72 -12.03
C SER A 64 -43.24 19.29 -12.12
N VAL A 65 -42.45 18.37 -12.68
CA VAL A 65 -42.82 16.96 -12.83
C VAL A 65 -43.02 16.28 -11.47
N ILE A 66 -42.15 16.58 -10.49
CA ILE A 66 -42.29 16.06 -9.13
C ILE A 66 -43.55 16.62 -8.45
N GLN A 67 -43.89 17.88 -8.69
CA GLN A 67 -45.13 18.48 -8.18
C GLN A 67 -46.36 17.79 -8.78
N GLU A 68 -46.38 17.54 -10.10
CA GLU A 68 -47.47 16.81 -10.76
C GLU A 68 -47.61 15.37 -10.25
N LEU A 69 -46.51 14.65 -10.02
CA LEU A 69 -46.56 13.31 -9.44
C LEU A 69 -47.11 13.31 -8.00
N ARG A 70 -46.77 14.31 -7.19
CA ARG A 70 -47.34 14.46 -5.83
C ARG A 70 -48.82 14.78 -5.87
N GLN A 71 -49.24 15.61 -6.82
CA GLN A 71 -50.64 15.94 -7.05
C GLN A 71 -51.41 14.69 -7.49
N GLY A 72 -50.91 13.95 -8.49
CA GLY A 72 -51.51 12.70 -8.96
C GLY A 72 -51.64 11.65 -7.85
N LEU A 73 -50.66 11.52 -6.95
CA LEU A 73 -50.77 10.62 -5.79
C LEU A 73 -51.90 11.03 -4.84
N SER A 74 -52.09 12.33 -4.63
CA SER A 74 -53.18 12.87 -3.82
C SER A 74 -54.53 12.60 -4.48
N GLU A 75 -54.63 12.74 -5.80
CA GLU A 75 -55.83 12.47 -6.60
C GLU A 75 -56.21 10.98 -6.61
N VAL A 76 -55.24 10.05 -6.62
CA VAL A 76 -55.49 8.61 -6.43
C VAL A 76 -56.10 8.36 -5.06
N ARG A 77 -55.54 8.96 -4.00
CA ARG A 77 -56.05 8.79 -2.62
C ARG A 77 -57.47 9.34 -2.47
N GLU A 78 -57.80 10.40 -3.18
CA GLU A 78 -59.14 11.01 -3.23
C GLU A 78 -60.11 10.28 -4.17
N GLY A 79 -59.66 9.27 -4.91
CA GLY A 79 -60.47 8.52 -5.86
C GLY A 79 -60.82 9.27 -7.15
N LYS A 80 -60.13 10.39 -7.44
CA LYS A 80 -60.33 11.20 -8.65
C LYS A 80 -59.73 10.55 -9.89
N ILE A 81 -58.59 9.89 -9.74
CA ILE A 81 -57.96 9.09 -10.80
C ILE A 81 -57.74 7.67 -10.31
N THR A 82 -57.78 6.71 -11.24
CA THR A 82 -57.51 5.30 -10.93
C THR A 82 -56.01 5.06 -10.72
N PRO A 83 -55.63 4.05 -9.92
CA PRO A 83 -54.23 3.65 -9.80
C PRO A 83 -53.56 3.31 -11.14
N ALA A 84 -54.32 2.78 -12.11
CA ALA A 84 -53.82 2.47 -13.44
C ALA A 84 -53.43 3.73 -14.24
N GLN A 85 -54.24 4.79 -14.17
CA GLN A 85 -53.93 6.08 -14.80
C GLN A 85 -52.68 6.72 -14.18
N PHE A 86 -52.57 6.70 -12.85
CA PHE A 86 -51.39 7.21 -12.17
C PHE A 86 -50.12 6.42 -12.51
N ASN A 87 -50.20 5.08 -12.60
CA ASN A 87 -49.08 4.26 -13.06
C ASN A 87 -48.64 4.58 -14.49
N ALA A 88 -49.58 4.86 -15.40
CA ALA A 88 -49.25 5.30 -16.75
C ALA A 88 -48.49 6.64 -16.75
N MET A 89 -48.92 7.61 -15.92
CA MET A 89 -48.20 8.87 -15.72
C MET A 89 -46.78 8.65 -15.20
N CYS A 90 -46.60 7.83 -14.16
CA CYS A 90 -45.29 7.48 -13.61
C CYS A 90 -44.35 6.86 -14.65
N ASN A 91 -44.88 6.01 -15.53
CA ASN A 91 -44.10 5.41 -16.62
C ASN A 91 -43.68 6.46 -17.66
N GLY A 92 -44.56 7.40 -18.00
CA GLY A 92 -44.22 8.54 -18.87
C GLY A 92 -43.12 9.41 -18.29
N VAL A 93 -43.21 9.76 -17.00
CA VAL A 93 -42.15 10.51 -16.30
C VAL A 93 -40.83 9.74 -16.29
N ARG A 94 -40.85 8.43 -16.05
CA ARG A 94 -39.65 7.59 -16.09
C ARG A 94 -38.98 7.64 -17.47
N ALA A 95 -39.76 7.56 -18.55
CA ALA A 95 -39.24 7.64 -19.91
C ALA A 95 -38.59 9.01 -20.19
N LEU A 96 -39.25 10.11 -19.79
CA LEU A 96 -38.68 11.46 -19.92
C LEU A 96 -37.39 11.64 -19.13
N ALA A 97 -37.34 11.13 -17.89
CA ALA A 97 -36.14 11.17 -17.08
C ALA A 97 -34.97 10.41 -17.73
N GLN A 98 -35.27 9.25 -18.34
CA GLN A 98 -34.27 8.47 -19.07
C GLN A 98 -33.73 9.20 -20.31
N ILE A 99 -34.61 9.83 -21.11
CA ILE A 99 -34.21 10.60 -22.30
C ILE A 99 -33.32 11.78 -21.90
N HIS A 100 -33.71 12.53 -20.87
CA HIS A 100 -32.90 13.65 -20.40
C HIS A 100 -31.56 13.20 -19.81
N ARG A 101 -31.49 12.04 -19.13
CA ARG A 101 -30.22 11.48 -18.67
C ARG A 101 -29.28 11.21 -19.85
N LEU A 102 -29.80 10.56 -20.89
CA LEU A 102 -29.05 10.30 -22.13
C LEU A 102 -28.59 11.61 -22.81
N ALA A 103 -29.46 12.62 -22.87
CA ALA A 103 -29.11 13.91 -23.46
C ALA A 103 -28.00 14.65 -22.67
N VAL A 104 -28.02 14.56 -21.33
CA VAL A 104 -26.95 15.11 -20.49
C VAL A 104 -25.64 14.35 -20.71
N GLU A 105 -25.68 13.01 -20.70
CA GLU A 105 -24.52 12.16 -20.99
C GLU A 105 -23.91 12.50 -22.36
N GLU A 106 -24.74 12.68 -23.40
CA GLU A 106 -24.31 13.07 -24.74
C GLU A 106 -23.74 14.49 -24.80
N THR A 107 -24.35 15.45 -24.08
CA THR A 107 -23.85 16.83 -24.02
C THR A 107 -22.50 16.90 -23.31
N GLU A 108 -22.30 16.13 -22.24
CA GLU A 108 -21.02 16.02 -21.54
C GLU A 108 -19.94 15.41 -22.45
N LEU A 109 -20.31 14.40 -23.26
CA LEU A 109 -19.42 13.80 -24.25
C LEU A 109 -19.02 14.80 -25.33
N ILE A 110 -19.97 15.54 -25.90
CA ILE A 110 -19.70 16.60 -26.88
C ILE A 110 -18.78 17.67 -26.27
N HIS A 111 -19.04 18.10 -25.03
CA HIS A 111 -18.22 19.12 -24.38
C HIS A 111 -16.79 18.62 -24.08
N SER A 112 -16.66 17.36 -23.70
CA SER A 112 -15.36 16.68 -23.58
C SER A 112 -14.60 16.69 -24.91
N GLU A 113 -15.27 16.33 -26.01
CA GLU A 113 -14.67 16.36 -27.35
C GLU A 113 -14.29 17.78 -27.79
N GLU A 114 -15.15 18.77 -27.56
CA GLU A 114 -14.88 20.19 -27.89
C GLU A 114 -13.71 20.75 -27.09
N THR A 115 -13.66 20.47 -25.77
CA THR A 115 -12.55 20.89 -24.91
C THR A 115 -11.25 20.22 -25.31
N GLU A 116 -11.30 18.96 -25.74
CA GLU A 116 -10.14 18.27 -26.29
C GLU A 116 -9.67 18.91 -27.60
N VAL A 117 -10.57 19.18 -28.55
CA VAL A 117 -10.24 19.85 -29.81
C VAL A 117 -9.65 21.24 -29.55
N ALA A 118 -10.25 22.02 -28.63
CA ALA A 118 -9.72 23.33 -28.25
C ALA A 118 -8.33 23.24 -27.61
N ALA A 119 -8.10 22.24 -26.75
CA ALA A 119 -6.79 21.97 -26.16
C ALA A 119 -5.76 21.57 -27.24
N MET A 120 -6.16 20.76 -28.24
CA MET A 120 -5.34 20.41 -29.39
C MET A 120 -4.95 21.64 -30.22
N THR A 121 -5.87 22.61 -30.40
CA THR A 121 -5.60 23.86 -31.13
C THR A 121 -4.62 24.74 -30.39
N ILE A 122 -4.79 24.90 -29.07
CA ILE A 122 -3.90 25.71 -28.23
C ILE A 122 -2.50 25.08 -28.15
N ALA A 123 -2.41 23.75 -28.04
CA ALA A 123 -1.13 23.04 -27.93
C ALA A 123 -0.36 22.93 -29.27
N GLY A 124 -0.96 23.32 -30.40
CA GLY A 124 -0.36 23.14 -31.73
C GLY A 124 -0.14 21.67 -32.13
N ALA A 125 -0.77 20.74 -31.42
CA ALA A 125 -0.50 19.31 -31.44
C ALA A 125 -1.61 18.54 -32.18
N HIS A 126 -1.98 19.02 -33.38
CA HIS A 126 -3.10 18.48 -34.16
C HIS A 126 -2.91 17.03 -34.66
N GLY A 127 -1.72 16.44 -34.53
CA GLY A 127 -1.47 15.01 -34.75
C GLY A 127 -0.96 14.26 -33.51
N ASP A 128 -0.25 14.94 -32.62
CA ASP A 128 0.43 14.28 -31.51
C ASP A 128 -0.53 13.79 -30.42
N LEU A 129 -1.66 14.46 -30.16
CA LEU A 129 -2.55 14.03 -29.07
C LEU A 129 -3.26 12.70 -29.35
N VAL A 130 -3.67 12.44 -30.60
CA VAL A 130 -4.24 11.13 -30.99
C VAL A 130 -3.18 10.04 -30.92
N ILE A 131 -1.95 10.33 -31.38
CA ILE A 131 -0.82 9.41 -31.31
C ILE A 131 -0.42 9.14 -29.85
N LEU A 132 -0.41 10.16 -29.00
CA LEU A 132 -0.11 10.04 -27.56
C LEU A 132 -1.19 9.27 -26.83
N LYS A 133 -2.48 9.48 -27.15
CA LYS A 133 -3.58 8.67 -26.61
C LYS A 133 -3.49 7.21 -27.06
N ALA A 134 -3.18 6.97 -28.33
CA ALA A 134 -2.96 5.62 -28.84
C ALA A 134 -1.74 4.96 -28.16
N ALA A 135 -0.64 5.70 -28.00
CA ALA A 135 0.55 5.24 -27.30
C ALA A 135 0.27 4.94 -25.82
N ALA A 136 -0.48 5.80 -25.13
CA ALA A 136 -0.90 5.58 -23.74
C ALA A 136 -1.79 4.34 -23.62
N ARG A 137 -2.72 4.12 -24.55
CA ARG A 137 -3.56 2.92 -24.59
C ARG A 137 -2.74 1.66 -24.84
N ILE A 138 -1.79 1.69 -25.77
CA ILE A 138 -0.86 0.58 -26.04
C ILE A 138 -0.01 0.29 -24.79
N SER A 139 0.51 1.34 -24.12
CA SER A 139 1.29 1.18 -22.89
C SER A 139 0.45 0.55 -21.78
N ALA A 140 -0.78 1.01 -21.57
CA ALA A 140 -1.69 0.45 -20.57
C ALA A 140 -2.02 -1.03 -20.86
N GLU A 141 -2.17 -1.39 -22.13
CA GLU A 141 -2.39 -2.77 -22.57
C GLU A 141 -1.18 -3.66 -22.30
N ILE A 142 0.03 -3.17 -22.62
CA ILE A 142 1.30 -3.86 -22.30
C ILE A 142 1.43 -4.08 -20.79
N ASP A 143 1.17 -3.05 -19.99
CA ASP A 143 1.25 -3.12 -18.54
C ASP A 143 0.22 -4.11 -17.97
N ARG A 144 -0.98 -4.17 -18.55
CA ARG A 144 -2.00 -5.17 -18.22
C ARG A 144 -1.53 -6.59 -18.52
N TYR A 145 -0.98 -6.86 -19.70
CA TYR A 145 -0.44 -8.18 -20.05
C TYR A 145 0.69 -8.61 -19.10
N ARG A 146 1.59 -7.69 -18.75
CA ARG A 146 2.65 -7.93 -17.77
C ARG A 146 2.06 -8.25 -16.40
N ALA A 147 1.08 -7.49 -15.95
CA ALA A 147 0.38 -7.70 -14.67
C ALA A 147 -0.31 -9.07 -14.60
N GLU A 148 -1.04 -9.45 -15.66
CA GLU A 148 -1.69 -10.76 -15.77
C GLU A 148 -0.67 -11.90 -15.77
N SER A 149 0.45 -11.74 -16.46
CA SER A 149 1.54 -12.73 -16.45
C SER A 149 2.14 -12.91 -15.06
N LEU A 150 2.33 -11.83 -14.29
CA LEU A 150 2.80 -11.92 -12.90
C LEU A 150 1.81 -12.71 -12.02
N ILE A 151 0.50 -12.52 -12.20
CA ILE A 151 -0.51 -13.29 -11.47
C ILE A 151 -0.45 -14.77 -11.86
N GLN A 152 -0.39 -15.08 -13.17
CA GLN A 152 -0.34 -16.46 -13.66
C GLN A 152 0.90 -17.21 -13.15
N GLN A 153 2.03 -16.51 -12.97
CA GLN A 153 3.26 -17.06 -12.40
C GLN A 153 3.25 -17.13 -10.87
N GLY A 154 2.19 -16.67 -10.19
CA GLY A 154 2.11 -16.61 -8.73
C GLY A 154 3.04 -15.56 -8.10
N LEU A 155 3.51 -14.59 -8.88
CA LEU A 155 4.44 -13.54 -8.44
C LEU A 155 3.70 -12.31 -7.90
N ALA A 156 2.41 -12.15 -8.20
CA ALA A 156 1.60 -11.05 -7.71
C ALA A 156 0.16 -11.50 -7.47
N VAL A 157 -0.54 -10.76 -6.61
CA VAL A 157 -1.97 -10.91 -6.33
C VAL A 157 -2.70 -9.57 -6.49
N PRO A 158 -3.96 -9.54 -6.92
CA PRO A 158 -4.74 -8.30 -6.97
C PRO A 158 -4.85 -7.62 -5.59
N GLU A 159 -4.72 -6.30 -5.54
CA GLU A 159 -4.90 -5.54 -4.31
C GLU A 159 -6.37 -5.64 -3.83
N PRO A 160 -6.63 -6.01 -2.55
CA PRO A 160 -7.97 -6.18 -2.03
C PRO A 160 -8.83 -4.92 -2.23
N GLY A 161 -10.03 -5.09 -2.78
CA GLY A 161 -10.97 -3.98 -3.01
C GLY A 161 -10.76 -3.22 -4.32
N THR A 162 -9.78 -3.61 -5.14
CA THR A 162 -9.60 -3.02 -6.48
C THR A 162 -10.51 -3.73 -7.47
N THR A 163 -11.45 -2.99 -8.05
CA THR A 163 -12.25 -3.47 -9.18
C THR A 163 -11.41 -3.39 -10.45
N LEU A 164 -11.35 -4.49 -11.21
CA LEU A 164 -10.76 -4.54 -12.54
C LEU A 164 -11.53 -3.58 -13.47
N SER A 165 -10.98 -2.40 -13.70
CA SER A 165 -11.45 -1.51 -14.76
C SER A 165 -10.85 -1.95 -16.10
N SER A 166 -11.56 -1.78 -17.20
CA SER A 166 -11.01 -2.07 -18.54
C SER A 166 -9.88 -1.13 -18.93
N ASP A 167 -9.83 0.06 -18.32
CA ASP A 167 -9.03 1.17 -18.83
C ASP A 167 -7.75 1.43 -18.02
N ALA A 168 -7.50 0.68 -16.94
CA ALA A 168 -6.32 0.83 -16.10
C ALA A 168 -5.74 -0.55 -15.73
N PRO A 169 -4.41 -0.69 -15.67
CA PRO A 169 -3.79 -1.92 -15.19
C PRO A 169 -4.24 -2.20 -13.74
N PRO A 170 -4.52 -3.47 -13.38
CA PRO A 170 -4.95 -3.79 -12.03
C PRO A 170 -3.87 -3.39 -11.03
N ALA A 171 -4.28 -2.77 -9.93
CA ALA A 171 -3.37 -2.57 -8.81
C ALA A 171 -3.00 -3.94 -8.23
N LEU A 172 -1.72 -4.30 -8.30
CA LEU A 172 -1.21 -5.59 -7.83
C LEU A 172 -0.33 -5.41 -6.60
N VAL A 173 -0.23 -6.46 -5.81
CA VAL A 173 0.71 -6.59 -4.71
C VAL A 173 1.62 -7.78 -4.99
N LEU A 174 2.94 -7.57 -4.95
CA LEU A 174 3.90 -8.67 -5.10
C LEU A 174 3.75 -9.70 -3.97
N THR A 175 3.77 -10.98 -4.34
CA THR A 175 3.91 -12.08 -3.38
C THR A 175 5.35 -12.16 -2.89
N ASP A 176 5.63 -12.98 -1.86
CA ASP A 176 7.01 -13.18 -1.41
C ASP A 176 7.90 -13.82 -2.49
N ALA A 177 7.31 -14.65 -3.37
CA ALA A 177 8.00 -15.16 -4.55
C ALA A 177 8.31 -14.03 -5.55
N GLY A 178 7.33 -13.17 -5.85
CA GLY A 178 7.52 -12.01 -6.73
C GLY A 178 8.59 -11.06 -6.20
N ARG A 179 8.50 -10.69 -4.92
CA ARG A 179 9.51 -9.89 -4.22
C ARG A 179 10.91 -10.47 -4.42
N ARG A 180 11.10 -11.76 -4.12
CA ARG A 180 12.40 -12.44 -4.31
C ARG A 180 12.91 -12.30 -5.75
N ARG A 181 12.04 -12.50 -6.74
CA ARG A 181 12.41 -12.40 -8.18
C ARG A 181 12.80 -10.98 -8.60
N PHE A 182 12.20 -9.97 -7.98
CA PHE A 182 12.57 -8.56 -8.17
C PHE A 182 13.69 -8.09 -7.24
N GLY A 183 14.42 -9.02 -6.60
CA GLY A 183 15.55 -8.68 -5.72
C GLY A 183 15.14 -8.11 -4.35
N LEU A 184 13.85 -8.16 -4.02
CA LEU A 184 13.31 -7.78 -2.72
C LEU A 184 13.28 -9.04 -1.85
N GLN A 185 14.27 -9.23 -0.99
CA GLN A 185 14.28 -10.35 -0.06
C GLN A 185 14.18 -9.86 1.37
N LYS A 186 13.26 -10.46 2.13
CA LYS A 186 13.35 -10.43 3.59
C LYS A 186 14.59 -11.21 3.98
N LEU A 187 15.48 -10.62 4.77
CA LEU A 187 16.42 -11.47 5.49
C LEU A 187 15.59 -12.32 6.44
N THR A 188 15.64 -13.63 6.26
CA THR A 188 15.55 -14.55 7.39
C THR A 188 16.87 -14.44 8.15
N SER A 189 17.17 -13.27 8.71
CA SER A 189 18.30 -13.13 9.61
C SER A 189 17.89 -13.75 10.93
N TYR A 190 18.76 -14.58 11.48
CA TYR A 190 18.79 -14.72 12.93
C TYR A 190 18.82 -13.32 13.51
N THR A 191 17.87 -13.06 14.40
CA THR A 191 17.73 -11.77 15.03
C THR A 191 18.99 -11.47 15.83
N GLN A 192 19.27 -10.20 16.07
CA GLN A 192 20.33 -9.83 17.01
C GLN A 192 20.10 -10.54 18.36
N ASP A 193 18.84 -10.72 18.76
CA ASP A 193 18.41 -11.45 19.96
C ASP A 193 18.89 -12.91 20.00
N ASP A 194 18.98 -13.61 18.86
CA ASP A 194 19.49 -15.00 18.81
C ASP A 194 20.99 -15.03 19.14
N PHE A 195 21.75 -14.08 18.60
CA PHE A 195 23.16 -13.93 18.92
C PHE A 195 23.38 -13.46 20.36
N ASP A 196 22.52 -12.59 20.87
CA ASP A 196 22.60 -12.08 22.24
C ASP A 196 22.26 -13.18 23.26
N GLN A 197 21.32 -14.09 22.94
CA GLN A 197 21.03 -15.28 23.75
C GLN A 197 22.26 -16.20 23.86
N ILE A 198 22.97 -16.41 22.75
CA ILE A 198 24.20 -17.20 22.73
C ILE A 198 25.30 -16.51 23.53
N GLU A 199 25.47 -15.21 23.36
CA GLU A 199 26.46 -14.40 24.08
C GLU A 199 26.21 -14.47 25.60
N ALA A 200 24.95 -14.35 26.02
CA ALA A 200 24.53 -14.48 27.41
C ALA A 200 24.77 -15.89 28.01
N LEU A 201 24.85 -16.94 27.18
CA LEU A 201 25.27 -18.27 27.64
C LEU A 201 26.77 -18.28 27.98
N PHE A 202 27.61 -17.59 27.19
CA PHE A 202 29.05 -17.54 27.41
C PHE A 202 29.51 -16.68 28.59
N ASP A 203 28.71 -15.70 29.04
CA ASP A 203 29.07 -14.85 30.18
C ASP A 203 28.95 -15.53 31.54
N ARG A 204 28.38 -16.74 31.60
CA ARG A 204 28.19 -17.46 32.87
C ARG A 204 29.45 -18.25 33.26
N PRO A 205 29.97 -18.09 34.49
CA PRO A 205 31.21 -18.74 34.94
C PRO A 205 31.11 -20.26 35.16
N GLN A 206 29.89 -20.80 35.23
CA GLN A 206 29.63 -22.24 35.33
C GLN A 206 28.48 -22.61 34.40
N ILE A 207 28.81 -23.27 33.29
CA ILE A 207 27.83 -23.77 32.33
C ILE A 207 27.71 -25.28 32.57
N ASN A 208 26.49 -25.78 32.83
CA ASN A 208 26.24 -27.21 32.89
C ASN A 208 26.39 -27.82 31.48
N LEU A 209 26.88 -29.06 31.39
CA LEU A 209 27.02 -29.83 30.15
C LEU A 209 25.76 -29.82 29.28
N GLU A 210 24.57 -29.87 29.88
CA GLU A 210 23.29 -29.77 29.16
C GLU A 210 23.14 -28.45 28.39
N LYS A 211 23.57 -27.34 28.98
CA LYS A 211 23.54 -26.02 28.34
C LYS A 211 24.58 -25.90 27.24
N TRP A 212 25.72 -26.60 27.38
CA TRP A 212 26.71 -26.71 26.31
C TRP A 212 26.14 -27.42 25.09
N THR A 213 25.47 -28.55 25.28
CA THR A 213 24.82 -29.28 24.19
C THR A 213 23.72 -28.45 23.52
N ALA A 214 22.92 -27.73 24.30
CA ALA A 214 21.90 -26.84 23.75
C ALA A 214 22.51 -25.68 22.92
N ALA A 215 23.60 -25.08 23.40
CA ALA A 215 24.31 -24.03 22.68
C ALA A 215 24.94 -24.53 21.38
N ASP A 216 25.53 -25.74 21.39
CA ASP A 216 26.10 -26.38 20.21
C ASP A 216 25.02 -26.70 19.15
N GLN A 217 23.89 -27.27 19.57
CA GLN A 217 22.76 -27.53 18.69
C GLN A 217 22.20 -26.24 18.07
N LEU A 218 22.06 -25.18 18.86
CA LEU A 218 21.60 -23.88 18.38
C LEU A 218 22.59 -23.27 17.38
N LEU A 219 23.89 -23.27 17.69
CA LEU A 219 24.93 -22.75 16.79
C LEU A 219 25.02 -23.55 15.48
N SER A 220 24.88 -24.88 15.56
CA SER A 220 24.88 -25.73 14.38
C SER A 220 23.65 -25.46 13.50
N ALA A 221 22.46 -25.33 14.11
CA ALA A 221 21.25 -24.95 13.39
C ALA A 221 21.39 -23.56 12.75
N MET A 222 21.98 -22.60 13.46
CA MET A 222 22.29 -21.27 12.93
C MET A 222 23.24 -21.30 11.75
N HIS A 223 24.30 -22.10 11.84
CA HIS A 223 25.27 -22.23 10.77
C HIS A 223 24.61 -22.79 9.50
N THR A 224 23.86 -23.88 9.64
CA THR A 224 23.10 -24.48 8.54
C THR A 224 22.11 -23.48 7.94
N GLY A 225 21.31 -22.80 8.76
CA GLY A 225 20.35 -21.81 8.28
C GLY A 225 21.01 -20.62 7.56
N ILE A 226 22.17 -20.15 8.03
CA ILE A 226 22.91 -19.07 7.37
C ILE A 226 23.50 -19.54 6.03
N GLU A 227 24.09 -20.74 5.97
CA GLU A 227 24.65 -21.28 4.73
C GLU A 227 23.56 -21.55 3.68
N GLU A 228 22.41 -22.08 4.09
CA GLU A 228 21.25 -22.25 3.21
C GLU A 228 20.75 -20.90 2.69
N ALA A 229 20.64 -19.88 3.55
CA ALA A 229 20.24 -18.53 3.14
C ALA A 229 21.25 -17.89 2.18
N ILE A 230 22.56 -18.05 2.41
CA ILE A 230 23.60 -17.58 1.50
C ILE A 230 23.51 -18.31 0.16
N ALA A 231 23.38 -19.64 0.17
CA ALA A 231 23.29 -20.45 -1.03
C ALA A 231 22.03 -20.10 -1.85
N ASP A 232 20.91 -19.83 -1.19
CA ASP A 232 19.68 -19.40 -1.85
C ASP A 232 19.80 -17.99 -2.46
N LEU A 233 20.48 -17.07 -1.77
CA LEU A 233 20.81 -15.74 -2.29
C LEU A 233 21.75 -15.80 -3.49
N GLU A 234 22.79 -16.64 -3.42
CA GLU A 234 23.77 -16.82 -4.50
C GLU A 234 23.19 -17.54 -5.70
N ARG A 235 22.31 -18.53 -5.49
CA ARG A 235 21.58 -19.21 -6.57
C ARG A 235 20.70 -18.22 -7.31
N GLY A 236 20.06 -17.32 -6.56
CA GLY A 236 19.11 -16.33 -7.07
C GLY A 236 17.86 -17.01 -7.65
N PRO A 237 16.67 -16.42 -7.51
CA PRO A 237 15.56 -16.88 -8.31
C PRO A 237 15.81 -16.57 -9.79
N ALA A 238 15.27 -17.40 -10.69
CA ALA A 238 15.27 -17.08 -12.11
C ALA A 238 14.64 -15.69 -12.32
N PRO A 239 15.28 -14.81 -13.12
CA PRO A 239 14.78 -13.47 -13.34
C PRO A 239 13.38 -13.51 -13.94
N VAL A 240 12.53 -12.56 -13.57
CA VAL A 240 11.23 -12.39 -14.24
C VAL A 240 11.54 -11.95 -15.68
N ARG A 241 10.93 -12.63 -16.64
CA ARG A 241 11.01 -12.24 -18.05
C ARG A 241 9.71 -11.60 -18.48
N ASP A 242 9.83 -10.56 -19.29
CA ASP A 242 8.71 -9.94 -19.96
C ASP A 242 8.06 -10.96 -20.92
N PRO A 243 6.75 -11.24 -20.81
CA PRO A 243 6.09 -12.20 -21.68
C PRO A 243 6.06 -11.78 -23.15
N LEU A 244 6.21 -10.49 -23.46
CA LEU A 244 6.17 -9.95 -24.82
C LEU A 244 7.55 -9.92 -25.47
N THR A 245 8.57 -9.47 -24.74
CA THR A 245 9.93 -9.29 -25.30
C THR A 245 10.90 -10.41 -24.94
N GLY A 246 10.60 -11.19 -23.89
CA GLY A 246 11.52 -12.18 -23.33
C GLY A 246 12.69 -11.60 -22.54
N GLU A 247 12.80 -10.26 -22.46
CA GLU A 247 13.83 -9.55 -21.72
C GLU A 247 13.62 -9.67 -20.21
N VAL A 248 14.69 -9.52 -19.44
CA VAL A 248 14.62 -9.57 -17.98
C VAL A 248 14.02 -8.27 -17.45
N LEU A 249 12.95 -8.39 -16.66
CA LEU A 249 12.37 -7.28 -15.92
C LEU A 249 13.16 -7.04 -14.63
N THR A 250 13.89 -5.93 -14.58
CA THR A 250 14.62 -5.50 -13.38
C THR A 250 13.73 -4.76 -12.39
N GLU A 251 12.63 -4.19 -12.87
CA GLU A 251 11.69 -3.41 -12.07
C GLU A 251 10.26 -3.95 -12.26
N PRO A 252 9.41 -3.89 -11.22
CA PRO A 252 8.01 -4.26 -11.35
C PRO A 252 7.28 -3.30 -12.31
N PRO A 253 6.34 -3.80 -13.13
CA PRO A 253 5.53 -2.97 -14.03
C PRO A 253 4.76 -1.87 -13.29
N ALA A 254 4.34 -0.83 -14.02
CA ALA A 254 3.51 0.22 -13.47
C ALA A 254 2.22 -0.34 -12.83
N GLY A 255 1.86 0.19 -11.65
CA GLY A 255 0.67 -0.27 -10.90
C GLY A 255 0.91 -1.49 -10.00
N VAL A 256 2.08 -2.14 -10.09
CA VAL A 256 2.47 -3.22 -9.17
C VAL A 256 3.13 -2.61 -7.93
N LYS A 257 2.46 -2.71 -6.78
CA LYS A 257 2.97 -2.28 -5.49
C LYS A 257 3.79 -3.39 -4.85
N VAL A 258 4.89 -3.00 -4.21
CA VAL A 258 5.49 -3.81 -3.15
C VAL A 258 4.55 -3.65 -1.95
N GLY A 259 3.79 -4.70 -1.60
CA GLY A 259 2.84 -4.62 -0.48
C GLY A 259 3.55 -4.20 0.81
N PRO A 260 2.83 -3.61 1.79
CA PRO A 260 3.43 -3.10 3.01
C PRO A 260 4.30 -4.20 3.63
N VAL A 261 5.60 -3.97 3.56
CA VAL A 261 6.59 -4.71 4.31
C VAL A 261 6.48 -4.11 5.70
N ASN A 262 6.38 -4.92 6.75
CA ASN A 262 6.66 -4.41 8.08
C ASN A 262 8.04 -3.75 7.99
N ASN A 263 8.11 -2.44 8.23
CA ASN A 263 9.08 -1.48 7.67
C ASN A 263 10.59 -1.75 7.95
N ASP A 264 10.95 -2.86 8.59
CA ASP A 264 12.29 -3.07 9.13
C ASP A 264 13.17 -4.07 8.34
N ASP A 265 12.65 -4.78 7.32
CA ASP A 265 13.34 -5.99 6.81
C ASP A 265 13.74 -6.02 5.32
N GLU A 266 13.43 -5.02 4.51
CA GLU A 266 13.85 -5.02 3.09
C GLU A 266 15.25 -4.42 2.93
N ILE A 267 16.25 -5.31 2.95
CA ILE A 267 17.64 -4.97 2.67
C ILE A 267 17.96 -5.38 1.23
N ASN A 268 18.63 -4.50 0.49
CA ASN A 268 19.19 -4.83 -0.83
C ASN A 268 19.96 -6.16 -0.77
N THR A 269 19.74 -7.08 -1.73
CA THR A 269 20.39 -8.40 -1.82
C THR A 269 21.90 -8.37 -1.52
N LYS A 270 22.61 -7.35 -1.99
CA LYS A 270 24.04 -7.18 -1.73
C LYS A 270 24.34 -6.90 -0.26
N ALA A 271 23.56 -6.01 0.36
CA ALA A 271 23.69 -5.71 1.78
C ALA A 271 23.22 -6.89 2.65
N ALA A 272 22.19 -7.63 2.22
CA ALA A 272 21.73 -8.86 2.87
C ALA A 272 22.83 -9.93 2.90
N LEU A 273 23.50 -10.14 1.77
CA LEU A 273 24.60 -11.08 1.66
C LEU A 273 25.77 -10.71 2.58
N GLU A 274 26.13 -9.42 2.67
CA GLU A 274 27.19 -8.98 3.58
C GLU A 274 26.81 -9.15 5.06
N ILE A 275 25.55 -8.92 5.42
CA ILE A 275 25.04 -9.18 6.78
C ILE A 275 25.13 -10.67 7.10
N LEU A 276 24.66 -11.56 6.21
CA LEU A 276 24.72 -13.01 6.42
C LEU A 276 26.16 -13.52 6.50
N LYS A 277 27.07 -12.99 5.68
CA LYS A 277 28.52 -13.29 5.80
C LYS A 277 29.09 -12.84 7.14
N LYS A 278 28.65 -11.71 7.69
CA LYS A 278 29.06 -11.23 9.01
C LYS A 278 28.49 -12.14 10.13
N GLN A 279 27.22 -12.51 10.03
CA GLN A 279 26.56 -13.45 10.93
C GLN A 279 27.24 -14.82 10.93
N ARG A 280 27.59 -15.35 9.74
CA ARG A 280 28.37 -16.57 9.60
C ARG A 280 29.69 -16.52 10.36
N ARG A 281 30.45 -15.43 10.20
CA ARG A 281 31.72 -15.24 10.91
C ARG A 281 31.51 -15.18 12.43
N LYS A 282 30.43 -14.54 12.91
CA LYS A 282 30.08 -14.50 14.34
C LYS A 282 29.72 -15.90 14.87
N ALA A 283 28.91 -16.67 14.14
CA ALA A 283 28.58 -18.05 14.52
C ALA A 283 29.83 -18.95 14.56
N GLN A 284 30.70 -18.87 13.56
CA GLN A 284 31.98 -19.61 13.54
C GLN A 284 32.90 -19.25 14.71
N LEU A 285 32.92 -17.98 15.12
CA LEU A 285 33.67 -17.54 16.29
C LEU A 285 33.10 -18.18 17.57
N PHE A 286 31.77 -18.18 17.74
CA PHE A 286 31.13 -18.81 18.90
C PHE A 286 31.36 -20.31 18.96
N THR A 287 31.31 -21.03 17.84
CA THR A 287 31.67 -22.45 17.79
C THR A 287 33.10 -22.69 18.28
N ARG A 288 34.07 -21.87 17.86
CA ARG A 288 35.47 -22.00 18.33
C ARG A 288 35.62 -21.72 19.82
N ILE A 289 34.90 -20.73 20.36
CA ILE A 289 34.89 -20.42 21.80
C ILE A 289 34.31 -21.60 22.58
N LEU A 290 33.22 -22.18 22.08
CA LEU A 290 32.57 -23.35 22.67
C LEU A 290 33.51 -24.56 22.70
N GLU A 291 34.16 -24.88 21.57
CA GLU A 291 35.15 -25.96 21.50
C GLU A 291 36.33 -25.75 22.45
N PHE A 292 36.84 -24.52 22.55
CA PHE A 292 37.96 -24.19 23.44
C PHE A 292 37.58 -24.39 24.91
N ARG A 293 36.41 -23.88 25.33
CA ARG A 293 35.93 -24.04 26.71
C ARG A 293 35.62 -25.50 27.04
N TYR A 294 34.99 -26.23 26.13
CA TYR A 294 34.72 -27.66 26.30
C TYR A 294 36.01 -28.47 26.53
N ARG A 295 37.07 -28.19 25.75
CA ARG A 295 38.39 -28.83 25.95
C ARG A 295 39.02 -28.50 27.30
N ASN A 296 38.89 -27.24 27.77
CA ASN A 296 39.44 -26.82 29.05
C ASN A 296 38.66 -27.39 30.25
N GLU A 297 37.34 -27.50 30.17
CA GLU A 297 36.55 -28.14 31.23
C GLU A 297 36.84 -29.64 31.30
N LEU A 298 36.98 -30.31 30.15
CA LEU A 298 37.36 -31.73 30.11
C LEU A 298 38.79 -31.98 30.62
N SER A 299 39.73 -31.05 30.45
CA SER A 299 41.09 -31.21 30.98
C SER A 299 41.14 -31.06 32.51
N VAL A 300 40.22 -30.28 33.10
CA VAL A 300 40.04 -30.20 34.56
C VAL A 300 39.39 -31.47 35.12
N LEU A 301 38.47 -32.08 34.36
CA LEU A 301 37.75 -33.28 34.79
C LEU A 301 38.53 -34.59 34.57
N ARG A 302 39.53 -34.62 33.69
CA ARG A 302 40.47 -35.73 33.63
C ARG A 302 41.44 -35.59 34.81
N PRO A 303 41.39 -36.46 35.83
CA PRO A 303 42.46 -36.48 36.82
C PRO A 303 43.79 -36.62 36.08
N PRO A 304 44.87 -35.93 36.51
CA PRO A 304 46.20 -36.20 35.95
C PRO A 304 46.36 -37.70 36.01
N SER A 305 46.53 -38.33 34.85
CA SER A 305 46.77 -39.76 34.76
C SER A 305 47.89 -40.01 35.75
N VAL A 306 47.55 -40.64 36.88
CA VAL A 306 48.54 -41.09 37.84
C VAL A 306 49.42 -41.97 36.98
N ILE A 307 50.60 -41.46 36.64
CA ILE A 307 51.65 -42.24 36.06
C ILE A 307 51.91 -43.24 37.18
N MET A 308 51.22 -44.37 37.14
CA MET A 308 51.65 -45.53 37.88
C MET A 308 52.97 -45.86 37.21
N GLU A 309 54.04 -45.29 37.75
CA GLU A 309 55.37 -45.86 37.59
C GLU A 309 55.19 -47.33 37.98
N GLU A 310 55.15 -48.20 36.97
CA GLU A 310 55.40 -49.62 37.14
C GLU A 310 56.85 -49.73 37.62
N SER A 311 57.08 -49.37 38.89
CA SER A 311 58.29 -49.75 39.60
C SER A 311 58.17 -51.24 39.88
N GLU A 312 58.83 -52.01 39.02
CA GLU A 312 59.46 -53.30 39.29
C GLU A 312 58.71 -54.31 40.18
N LYS A 313 58.39 -55.46 39.57
CA LYS A 313 58.98 -56.74 39.98
C LYS A 313 58.87 -57.79 38.88
#